data_AF-A0A0Q2MUW0-F1
#
_entry.id   AF-A0A0Q2MUW0-F1
#
_cell.length_a   1.000
_cell.length_b   1.000
_cell.length_c   1.000
_cell.angle_alpha   90.00
_cell.angle_beta   90.00
_cell.angle_gamma   90.00
#
_symmetry.space_group_name_H-M   'P 1'
#
loop_
_entity.id
_entity.type
_entity.pdbx_description
1 polymer ?
#
loop_
_entity_poly.entity_id
_entity_poly.type
_entity_poly.pdbx_seq_one_letter_code
_entity_poly.pdbx_strand_id
1 'polypeptide(L)'
;MQEVIMLHNFKEKEIVKLRYKHFRPAIQKLSQLSDPLSLVLSIHLLSENMLDELIRLIFEEKADAILNLRLNYAKKLELVSAFELEKGVPVLVPDIRGSLKKLNNFRNNLAHRFDYEFTNEMLHQLYVDNLFDLDELKGRPVHRNLYDYAVIVLPGMFPYVEEDTGDICI
;
A
#
# COMPACT_ATOMS: atom_id res chain seq x y z
N MET A 1 -11.06 -25.41 2.00
CA MET A 1 -9.59 -25.43 1.91
C MET A 1 -9.24 -24.60 0.70
N GLN A 2 -8.73 -23.38 0.89
CA GLN A 2 -8.25 -22.55 -0.23
C GLN A 2 -6.84 -23.03 -0.57
N GLU A 3 -6.60 -23.37 -1.84
CA GLU A 3 -5.26 -23.58 -2.35
C GLU A 3 -4.50 -22.25 -2.29
N VAL A 4 -3.43 -22.22 -1.51
CA VAL A 4 -2.54 -21.06 -1.38
C VAL A 4 -1.46 -21.16 -2.46
N ILE A 5 -1.20 -20.06 -3.17
CA ILE A 5 -0.20 -20.01 -4.25
C ILE A 5 1.12 -19.43 -3.71
N MET A 6 2.20 -20.20 -3.87
CA MET A 6 3.54 -19.90 -3.35
C MET A 6 4.46 -19.29 -4.41
N LEU A 7 5.19 -18.22 -4.06
CA LEU A 7 6.24 -17.60 -4.86
C LEU A 7 7.64 -18.14 -4.47
N HIS A 8 8.57 -18.24 -5.43
CA HIS A 8 9.91 -18.84 -5.23
C HIS A 8 10.99 -17.80 -4.89
N ASN A 9 12.05 -18.19 -4.16
CA ASN A 9 13.26 -17.42 -3.78
C ASN A 9 13.77 -16.31 -4.75
N PHE A 10 13.78 -16.51 -6.08
CA PHE A 10 14.22 -15.46 -7.02
C PHE A 10 13.32 -14.21 -6.96
N LYS A 11 12.01 -14.43 -6.78
CA LYS A 11 11.01 -13.37 -6.74
C LYS A 11 11.11 -12.52 -5.48
N GLU A 12 11.55 -13.10 -4.38
CA GLU A 12 11.74 -12.40 -3.11
C GLU A 12 12.75 -11.25 -3.23
N LYS A 13 13.87 -11.49 -3.93
CA LYS A 13 14.87 -10.44 -4.21
C LYS A 13 14.31 -9.34 -5.11
N GLU A 14 13.43 -9.67 -6.04
CA GLU A 14 12.78 -8.69 -6.92
C GLU A 14 11.74 -7.84 -6.18
N ILE A 15 10.97 -8.42 -5.24
CA ILE A 15 10.06 -7.66 -4.34
C ILE A 15 10.83 -6.58 -3.58
N VAL A 16 11.97 -6.95 -3.01
CA VAL A 16 12.81 -6.02 -2.25
C VAL A 16 13.31 -4.89 -3.14
N LYS A 17 13.72 -5.19 -4.38
CA LYS A 17 14.10 -4.15 -5.37
C LYS A 17 12.95 -3.21 -5.71
N LEU A 18 11.72 -3.73 -5.84
CA LEU A 18 10.54 -2.91 -6.09
C LEU A 18 10.32 -1.88 -4.97
N ARG A 19 10.53 -2.28 -3.71
CA ARG A 19 10.49 -1.37 -2.56
C ARG A 19 11.37 -0.14 -2.79
N TYR A 20 12.65 -0.34 -3.13
CA TYR A 20 13.59 0.77 -3.37
C TYR A 20 13.26 1.58 -4.63
N LYS A 21 12.85 0.91 -5.71
CA LYS A 21 12.48 1.55 -7.00
C LYS A 21 11.34 2.55 -6.82
N HIS A 22 10.31 2.18 -6.07
CA HIS A 22 9.10 3.01 -5.96
C HIS A 22 9.12 3.96 -4.77
N PHE A 23 9.74 3.57 -3.65
CA PHE A 23 9.59 4.31 -2.40
C PHE A 23 10.26 5.68 -2.43
N ARG A 24 11.54 5.76 -2.82
CA ARG A 24 12.28 7.02 -2.78
C ARG A 24 11.65 8.11 -3.67
N PRO A 25 11.29 7.84 -4.94
CA PRO A 25 10.61 8.83 -5.78
C PRO A 25 9.21 9.17 -5.27
N ALA A 26 8.47 8.19 -4.76
CA ALA A 26 7.13 8.40 -4.22
C ALA A 26 7.16 9.38 -3.04
N ILE A 27 8.02 9.14 -2.05
CA ILE A 27 8.11 9.99 -0.86
C ILE A 27 8.53 11.41 -1.18
N GLN A 28 9.51 11.59 -2.08
CA GLN A 28 9.91 12.92 -2.53
C GLN A 28 8.74 13.68 -3.14
N LYS A 29 7.93 13.03 -3.99
CA LYS A 29 6.74 13.64 -4.58
C LYS A 29 5.69 13.98 -3.52
N LEU A 30 5.44 13.08 -2.58
CA LEU A 30 4.45 13.28 -1.52
C LEU A 30 4.84 14.43 -0.57
N SER A 31 6.13 14.61 -0.27
CA SER A 31 6.60 15.69 0.61
C SER A 31 6.36 17.10 0.06
N GLN A 32 6.07 17.23 -1.23
CA GLN A 32 5.77 18.50 -1.90
C GLN A 32 4.28 18.86 -1.87
N LEU A 33 3.42 17.96 -1.40
CA LEU A 33 1.97 18.15 -1.36
C LEU A 33 1.54 18.64 0.02
N SER A 34 0.87 19.79 0.06
CA SER A 34 0.28 20.36 1.27
C SER A 34 -1.24 20.19 1.35
N ASP A 35 -1.90 19.94 0.22
CA ASP A 35 -3.33 19.69 0.15
C ASP A 35 -3.66 18.24 0.53
N PRO A 36 -4.46 17.99 1.59
CA PRO A 36 -4.80 16.65 2.05
C PRO A 36 -5.48 15.77 0.98
N LEU A 37 -6.34 16.34 0.14
CA LEU A 37 -7.06 15.58 -0.88
C LEU A 37 -6.10 15.11 -1.99
N SER A 38 -5.27 16.01 -2.48
CA SER A 38 -4.21 15.71 -3.44
C SER A 38 -3.25 14.65 -2.90
N LEU A 39 -2.96 14.71 -1.60
CA LEU A 39 -2.11 13.73 -0.93
C LEU A 39 -2.77 12.34 -0.88
N VAL A 40 -4.04 12.24 -0.45
CA VAL A 40 -4.81 10.97 -0.46
C VAL A 40 -4.89 10.37 -1.86
N LEU A 41 -5.20 11.18 -2.87
CA LEU A 41 -5.26 10.72 -4.27
C LEU A 41 -3.90 10.23 -4.75
N SER A 42 -2.82 10.94 -4.40
CA SER A 42 -1.47 10.53 -4.77
C SER A 42 -1.07 9.22 -4.11
N ILE A 43 -1.37 9.02 -2.82
CA ILE A 43 -1.11 7.76 -2.11
C ILE A 43 -1.91 6.62 -2.75
N HIS A 44 -3.18 6.85 -3.07
CA HIS A 44 -4.04 5.86 -3.74
C HIS A 44 -3.43 5.43 -5.10
N LEU A 45 -3.10 6.40 -5.97
CA LEU A 45 -2.51 6.12 -7.28
C LEU A 45 -1.14 5.41 -7.19
N LEU A 46 -0.30 5.82 -6.22
CA LEU A 46 0.99 5.17 -5.99
C LEU A 46 0.80 3.72 -5.54
N SER A 47 -0.10 3.47 -4.59
CA SER A 47 -0.41 2.11 -4.15
C SER A 47 -1.02 1.26 -5.28
N GLU A 48 -1.81 1.86 -6.17
CA GLU A 48 -2.34 1.14 -7.33
C GLU A 48 -1.22 0.72 -8.30
N ASN A 49 -0.28 1.62 -8.59
CA ASN A 49 0.88 1.29 -9.40
C ASN A 49 1.75 0.20 -8.76
N MET A 50 1.89 0.22 -7.42
CA MET A 50 2.60 -0.83 -6.68
C MET A 50 1.88 -2.18 -6.78
N LEU A 51 0.55 -2.21 -6.73
CA LEU A 51 -0.22 -3.43 -6.98
C LEU A 51 -0.01 -3.96 -8.40
N ASP A 52 0.09 -3.08 -9.40
CA ASP A 52 0.37 -3.50 -10.78
C ASP A 52 1.77 -4.14 -10.91
N GLU A 53 2.77 -3.61 -10.22
CA GLU A 53 4.13 -4.18 -10.18
C GLU A 53 4.16 -5.53 -9.45
N LEU A 54 3.39 -5.68 -8.36
CA LEU A 54 3.23 -6.97 -7.69
C LEU A 54 2.53 -7.99 -8.60
N ILE A 55 1.48 -7.59 -9.34
CA ILE A 55 0.84 -8.44 -10.36
C ILE A 55 1.85 -8.86 -11.43
N ARG A 56 2.68 -7.92 -11.92
CA ARG A 56 3.76 -8.22 -12.88
C ARG A 56 4.74 -9.25 -12.35
N LEU A 57 5.10 -9.16 -11.10
CA LEU A 57 6.02 -10.12 -10.49
C LEU A 57 5.37 -11.49 -10.25
N ILE A 58 4.11 -11.51 -9.81
CA ILE A 58 3.39 -12.76 -9.51
C ILE A 58 3.15 -13.56 -10.79
N PHE A 59 2.67 -12.89 -11.84
CA PHE A 59 2.17 -13.55 -13.06
C PHE A 59 3.13 -13.50 -14.25
N GLU A 60 4.23 -12.75 -14.15
CA GLU A 60 5.31 -12.71 -15.15
C GLU A 60 4.77 -12.45 -16.57
N GLU A 61 5.04 -13.36 -17.52
CA GLU A 61 4.59 -13.28 -18.92
C GLU A 61 3.06 -13.14 -19.07
N LYS A 62 2.29 -13.60 -18.08
CA LYS A 62 0.82 -13.51 -18.07
C LYS A 62 0.30 -12.20 -17.49
N ALA A 63 1.18 -11.37 -16.92
CA ALA A 63 0.76 -10.16 -16.22
C ALA A 63 0.05 -9.16 -17.12
N ASP A 64 0.52 -8.95 -18.35
CA ASP A 64 -0.13 -8.00 -19.26
C ASP A 64 -1.55 -8.44 -19.63
N ALA A 65 -1.78 -9.74 -19.83
CA ALA A 65 -3.12 -10.27 -20.06
C ALA A 65 -4.06 -9.98 -18.86
N ILE A 66 -3.56 -10.12 -17.64
CA ILE A 66 -4.32 -9.84 -16.41
C ILE A 66 -4.57 -8.35 -16.23
N LEU A 67 -3.56 -7.51 -16.43
CA LEU A 67 -3.69 -6.05 -16.31
C LEU A 67 -4.62 -5.48 -17.38
N ASN A 68 -4.68 -6.09 -18.56
CA ASN A 68 -5.62 -5.74 -19.63
C ASN A 68 -7.09 -6.05 -19.29
N LEU A 69 -7.38 -6.85 -18.25
CA LEU A 69 -8.75 -7.06 -17.75
C LEU A 69 -9.34 -5.81 -17.07
N ARG A 70 -8.56 -4.73 -16.94
CA ARG A 70 -8.98 -3.46 -16.31
C ARG A 70 -9.53 -3.67 -14.89
N LEU A 71 -8.84 -4.50 -14.11
CA LEU A 71 -9.17 -4.71 -12.71
C LEU A 71 -9.17 -3.37 -11.97
N ASN A 72 -10.21 -3.10 -11.19
CA ASN A 72 -10.21 -1.95 -10.30
C ASN A 72 -9.29 -2.19 -9.09
N TYR A 73 -8.99 -1.12 -8.35
CA TYR A 73 -8.13 -1.17 -7.17
C TYR A 73 -8.46 -2.31 -6.20
N ALA A 74 -9.74 -2.46 -5.85
CA ALA A 74 -10.18 -3.49 -4.90
C ALA A 74 -9.87 -4.91 -5.41
N LYS A 75 -10.06 -5.15 -6.71
CA LYS A 75 -9.77 -6.45 -7.33
C LYS A 75 -8.28 -6.71 -7.48
N LYS A 76 -7.46 -5.69 -7.77
CA LYS A 76 -6.00 -5.80 -7.74
C LYS A 76 -5.51 -6.16 -6.34
N LEU A 77 -6.01 -5.47 -5.32
CA LEU A 77 -5.66 -5.73 -3.93
C LEU A 77 -6.07 -7.14 -3.48
N GLU A 78 -7.29 -7.57 -3.81
CA GLU A 78 -7.78 -8.92 -3.54
C GLU A 78 -6.90 -9.99 -4.20
N LEU A 79 -6.57 -9.79 -5.48
CA LEU A 79 -5.73 -10.70 -6.25
C LEU A 79 -4.35 -10.85 -5.62
N VAL A 80 -3.63 -9.74 -5.37
CA VAL A 80 -2.29 -9.78 -4.77
C VAL A 80 -2.32 -10.37 -3.36
N SER A 81 -3.36 -10.08 -2.57
CA SER A 81 -3.50 -10.59 -1.20
C SER A 81 -3.75 -12.10 -1.11
N ALA A 82 -4.01 -12.78 -2.23
CA ALA A 82 -4.22 -14.23 -2.27
C ALA A 82 -2.91 -15.03 -2.40
N PHE A 83 -1.78 -14.34 -2.56
CA PHE A 83 -0.47 -14.96 -2.76
C PHE A 83 0.39 -14.90 -1.50
N GLU A 84 1.22 -15.92 -1.36
CA GLU A 84 2.24 -16.03 -0.33
C GLU A 84 3.62 -16.23 -0.98
N LEU A 85 4.65 -15.76 -0.31
CA LEU A 85 6.06 -16.08 -0.59
C LEU A 85 6.40 -17.47 -0.08
N GLU A 86 7.67 -17.84 -0.22
CA GLU A 86 8.17 -19.07 0.35
C GLU A 86 7.92 -19.12 1.87
N LYS A 87 7.70 -20.32 2.42
CA LYS A 87 7.38 -20.54 3.84
C LYS A 87 6.04 -19.96 4.32
N GLY A 88 5.16 -19.51 3.42
CA GLY A 88 3.79 -19.10 3.74
C GLY A 88 3.68 -17.64 4.22
N VAL A 89 4.69 -16.83 3.90
CA VAL A 89 4.69 -15.40 4.26
C VAL A 89 3.76 -14.66 3.28
N PRO A 90 2.72 -13.94 3.73
CA PRO A 90 1.83 -13.25 2.81
C PRO A 90 2.56 -12.16 2.01
N VAL A 91 2.28 -12.04 0.71
CA VAL A 91 2.85 -10.97 -0.14
C VAL A 91 2.47 -9.59 0.39
N LEU A 92 1.26 -9.46 0.94
CA LEU A 92 0.79 -8.26 1.62
C LEU A 92 0.36 -8.60 3.05
N VAL A 93 0.97 -7.91 4.01
CA VAL A 93 0.63 -8.02 5.44
C VAL A 93 -0.85 -7.70 5.65
N PRO A 94 -1.57 -8.44 6.53
CA PRO A 94 -2.98 -8.20 6.82
C PRO A 94 -3.32 -6.74 7.15
N ASP A 95 -2.45 -6.05 7.91
CA ASP A 95 -2.67 -4.68 8.39
C ASP A 95 -2.50 -3.67 7.26
N ILE A 96 -1.50 -3.88 6.40
CA ILE A 96 -1.29 -3.08 5.18
C ILE A 96 -2.47 -3.29 4.23
N ARG A 97 -2.88 -4.54 3.99
CA ARG A 97 -4.07 -4.85 3.19
C ARG A 97 -5.31 -4.15 3.75
N GLY A 98 -5.52 -4.17 5.06
CA GLY A 98 -6.66 -3.50 5.69
C GLY A 98 -6.59 -1.98 5.55
N SER A 99 -5.41 -1.40 5.69
CA SER A 99 -5.18 0.04 5.52
C SER A 99 -5.43 0.49 4.08
N LEU A 100 -4.98 -0.29 3.08
CA LEU A 100 -5.25 -0.05 1.66
C LEU A 100 -6.75 -0.19 1.32
N LYS A 101 -7.48 -1.13 1.95
CA LYS A 101 -8.94 -1.23 1.82
C LYS A 101 -9.63 0.05 2.34
N LYS A 102 -9.21 0.52 3.52
CA LYS A 102 -9.73 1.74 4.14
C LYS A 102 -9.42 2.97 3.28
N LEU A 103 -8.21 3.09 2.76
CA LEU A 103 -7.81 4.13 1.81
C LEU A 103 -8.69 4.16 0.56
N ASN A 104 -8.94 3.00 -0.06
CA ASN A 104 -9.79 2.91 -1.25
C ASN A 104 -11.25 3.33 -0.94
N ASN A 105 -11.80 2.86 0.18
CA ASN A 105 -13.14 3.27 0.61
C ASN A 105 -13.21 4.77 0.87
N PHE A 106 -12.19 5.31 1.54
CA PHE A 106 -12.08 6.71 1.83
C PHE A 106 -12.03 7.57 0.55
N ARG A 107 -11.15 7.21 -0.40
CA ARG A 107 -11.05 7.87 -1.71
C ARG A 107 -12.37 7.83 -2.48
N ASN A 108 -13.12 6.73 -2.42
CA ASN A 108 -14.43 6.66 -3.07
C ASN A 108 -15.45 7.58 -2.38
N ASN A 109 -15.43 7.68 -1.05
CA ASN A 109 -16.27 8.62 -0.32
C ASN A 109 -15.92 10.08 -0.64
N LEU A 110 -14.63 10.41 -0.83
CA LEU A 110 -14.19 11.73 -1.30
C LEU A 110 -14.78 12.07 -2.66
N ALA A 111 -14.76 11.13 -3.60
CA ALA A 111 -15.26 11.35 -4.96
C ALA A 111 -16.76 11.71 -5.02
N HIS A 112 -17.51 11.45 -3.94
CA HIS A 112 -18.94 11.77 -3.83
C HIS A 112 -19.24 13.05 -3.05
N ARG A 113 -18.22 13.80 -2.59
CA ARG A 113 -18.39 15.00 -1.76
C ARG A 113 -17.55 16.16 -2.32
N PHE A 114 -18.21 17.23 -2.75
CA PHE A 114 -17.56 18.39 -3.40
C PHE A 114 -16.83 19.32 -2.40
N ASP A 115 -17.41 19.56 -1.22
CA ASP A 115 -16.82 20.38 -0.14
C ASP A 115 -16.38 19.52 1.05
N TYR A 116 -15.44 18.60 0.82
CA TYR A 116 -15.00 17.69 1.86
C TYR A 116 -13.72 18.19 2.55
N GLU A 117 -13.83 18.55 3.82
CA GLU A 117 -12.69 18.87 4.67
C GLU A 117 -12.11 17.59 5.27
N PHE A 118 -10.82 17.33 5.01
CA PHE A 118 -10.13 16.16 5.56
C PHE A 118 -9.57 16.48 6.94
N THR A 119 -9.96 15.72 7.97
CA THR A 119 -9.53 15.92 9.37
C THR A 119 -8.60 14.81 9.88
N ASN A 120 -7.93 15.04 11.02
CA ASN A 120 -7.06 14.05 11.65
C ASN A 120 -7.83 12.83 12.21
N GLU A 121 -9.08 13.01 12.63
CA GLU A 121 -9.94 11.91 13.09
C GLU A 121 -10.25 10.94 11.95
N MET A 122 -10.39 11.46 10.73
CA MET A 122 -10.60 10.65 9.53
C MET A 122 -9.34 9.92 9.10
N LEU A 123 -8.15 10.50 9.30
CA LEU A 123 -6.87 9.80 9.09
C LEU A 123 -6.75 8.57 9.98
N HIS A 124 -7.13 8.69 11.26
CA HIS A 124 -7.10 7.56 12.20
C HIS A 124 -7.95 6.38 11.70
N GLN A 125 -9.05 6.66 10.99
CA GLN A 125 -9.89 5.62 10.40
C GLN A 125 -9.20 4.85 9.27
N LEU A 126 -8.13 5.40 8.67
CA LEU A 126 -7.40 4.75 7.58
C LEU A 126 -6.51 3.59 8.04
N TYR A 127 -6.06 3.56 9.30
CA TYR A 127 -5.19 2.51 9.83
C TYR A 127 -5.95 1.33 10.42
N VAL A 128 -5.38 0.14 10.30
CA VAL A 128 -5.73 -1.01 11.16
C VAL A 128 -4.95 -0.86 12.48
N ASP A 129 -5.60 -1.20 13.59
CA ASP A 129 -5.02 -1.22 14.95
C ASP A 129 -4.60 0.11 15.59
N ASN A 130 -5.18 1.24 15.17
CA ASN A 130 -4.96 2.54 15.81
C ASN A 130 -3.47 2.91 15.91
N LEU A 131 -2.71 2.64 14.84
CA LEU A 131 -1.26 2.83 14.77
C LEU A 131 -0.80 4.27 15.05
N PHE A 132 -1.73 5.22 15.08
CA PHE A 132 -1.52 6.58 15.54
C PHE A 132 -2.39 6.86 16.76
N ASP A 133 -1.80 7.41 17.81
CA ASP A 133 -2.57 7.98 18.90
C ASP A 133 -3.24 9.28 18.42
N LEU A 134 -4.55 9.40 18.61
CA LEU A 134 -5.31 10.62 18.29
C LEU A 134 -4.71 11.85 18.99
N ASP A 135 -4.16 11.68 20.20
CA ASP A 135 -3.52 12.77 20.92
C ASP A 135 -2.19 13.20 20.29
N GLU A 136 -1.44 12.29 19.65
CA GLU A 136 -0.25 12.62 18.87
C GLU A 136 -0.58 13.32 17.54
N LEU A 137 -1.79 13.08 17.01
CA LEU A 137 -2.28 13.76 15.80
C LEU A 137 -2.74 15.19 16.09
N LYS A 138 -3.18 15.48 17.32
CA LYS A 138 -3.67 16.81 17.71
C LYS A 138 -2.58 17.87 17.57
N GLY A 139 -2.96 19.01 16.97
CA GLY A 139 -2.06 20.14 16.76
C GLY A 139 -1.07 19.98 15.58
N ARG A 140 -1.00 18.81 14.95
CA ARG A 140 -0.21 18.61 13.73
C ARG A 140 -1.06 18.92 12.48
N PRO A 141 -0.48 19.58 11.46
CA PRO A 141 -1.16 19.77 10.18
C PRO A 141 -1.54 18.44 9.55
N VAL A 142 -2.76 18.34 9.02
CA VAL A 142 -3.31 17.06 8.56
C VAL A 142 -2.50 16.45 7.42
N HIS A 143 -1.97 17.27 6.50
CA HIS A 143 -1.10 16.80 5.42
C HIS A 143 0.16 16.11 5.96
N ARG A 144 0.70 16.53 7.10
CA ARG A 144 1.88 15.93 7.71
C ARG A 144 1.56 14.56 8.27
N ASN A 145 0.41 14.41 8.92
CA ASN A 145 -0.03 13.12 9.44
C ASN A 145 -0.40 12.15 8.29
N LEU A 146 -0.97 12.66 7.19
CA LEU A 146 -1.18 11.89 5.96
C LEU A 146 0.12 11.48 5.27
N TYR A 147 1.15 12.32 5.34
CA TYR A 147 2.48 11.97 4.85
C TYR A 147 3.08 10.84 5.68
N ASP A 148 2.99 10.93 7.01
CA ASP A 148 3.42 9.85 7.91
C ASP A 148 2.63 8.56 7.60
N TYR A 149 1.34 8.69 7.30
CA TYR A 149 0.53 7.56 6.84
C TYR A 149 1.18 6.86 5.63
N ALA A 150 1.56 7.65 4.63
CA ALA A 150 2.14 7.15 3.40
C ALA A 150 3.50 6.48 3.62
N VAL A 151 4.33 7.05 4.51
CA VAL A 151 5.66 6.54 4.86
C VAL A 151 5.60 5.18 5.54
N ILE A 152 4.49 4.84 6.19
CA ILE A 152 4.29 3.52 6.79
C ILE A 152 3.65 2.55 5.79
N VAL A 153 2.55 2.97 5.16
CA VAL A 153 1.73 2.05 4.34
C VAL A 153 2.42 1.68 3.03
N LEU A 154 3.05 2.64 2.33
CA LEU A 154 3.65 2.37 1.01
C LEU A 154 4.86 1.43 1.10
N PRO A 155 5.80 1.56 2.06
CA PRO A 155 6.84 0.55 2.28
C PRO A 155 6.32 -0.80 2.68
N GLY A 156 5.27 -0.85 3.49
CA GLY A 156 4.67 -2.10 3.96
C GLY A 156 3.97 -2.90 2.85
N MET A 157 3.80 -2.32 1.66
CA MET A 157 3.33 -3.07 0.49
C MET A 157 4.36 -4.06 -0.06
N PHE A 158 5.62 -3.95 0.38
CA PHE A 158 6.70 -4.83 -0.05
C PHE A 158 7.42 -5.41 1.18
N PRO A 159 7.56 -6.74 1.25
CA PRO A 159 8.50 -7.39 2.15
C PRO A 159 9.90 -6.77 2.10
N TYR A 160 10.63 -6.85 3.20
CA TYR A 160 12.01 -6.40 3.32
C TYR A 160 12.91 -7.50 3.86
N VAL A 161 14.21 -7.38 3.66
CA VAL A 161 15.19 -8.30 4.25
C VAL A 161 15.74 -7.64 5.50
N GLU A 162 15.65 -8.33 6.63
CA GLU A 162 16.30 -7.89 7.86
C GLU A 162 17.82 -8.03 7.72
N GLU A 163 18.55 -6.95 7.96
CA GLU A 163 19.99 -6.86 7.66
C GLU A 163 20.82 -7.86 8.49
N ASP A 164 20.38 -8.15 9.71
CA ASP A 164 21.11 -8.98 10.67
C ASP A 164 20.92 -10.49 10.42
N THR A 165 19.75 -10.88 9.93
CA THR A 165 19.35 -12.29 9.77
C THR A 165 19.37 -12.74 8.32
N GLY A 166 19.21 -11.80 7.37
CA GLY A 166 18.97 -12.11 5.96
C GLY A 166 17.58 -12.69 5.71
N ASP A 167 16.71 -12.72 6.72
CA ASP A 167 15.36 -13.23 6.62
C ASP A 167 14.42 -12.19 6.01
N ILE A 168 13.40 -12.70 5.31
CA ILE A 168 12.35 -11.84 4.76
C ILE A 168 11.36 -11.54 5.87
N CYS A 169 11.30 -10.26 6.20
CA CYS A 169 10.36 -9.68 7.13
C CYS A 169 9.28 -8.91 6.37
N ILE A 170 8.16 -8.72 7.05
CA ILE A 170 6.98 -8.02 6.55
C ILE A 170 6.64 -6.88 7.50
#